data_AF-A0A930U4U9-F1
#
_entry.id   AF-A0A930U4U9-F1
#
_cell.length_a   1.000
_cell.length_b   1.000
_cell.length_c   1.000
_cell.angle_alpha   90.00
_cell.angle_beta   90.00
_cell.angle_gamma   90.00
#
_symmetry.space_group_name_H-M   'P 1'
#
loop_
_entity.id
_entity.type
_entity.pdbx_description
1 polymer ?
#
loop_
_entity_poly.entity_id
_entity_poly.type
_entity_poly.pdbx_seq_one_letter_code
_entity_poly.pdbx_strand_id
1 'polypeptide(L)' 'MEGSSFTSRAMRRFWWVGVGLVLVLMLAGVQQVGLRQATARVPQLVLATPSGPSTFNYALNTTLYSVFGFIYEGLLRQNG' A
#
# COMPACT_ATOMS: atom_id res chain seq x y z
N MET A 1 24.33 -57.16 20.15
CA MET A 1 23.96 -55.79 20.59
C MET A 1 24.08 -54.86 19.37
N GLU A 2 23.12 -54.86 18.44
CA GLU A 2 23.22 -54.17 17.13
C GLU A 2 22.00 -53.29 16.79
N GLY A 3 21.21 -52.90 17.78
CA GLY A 3 19.97 -52.14 17.57
C GLY A 3 20.10 -50.61 17.62
N SER A 4 21.23 -50.05 18.07
CA SER A 4 21.33 -48.62 18.44
C SER A 4 21.67 -47.66 17.31
N SER A 5 22.20 -48.15 16.18
CA SER A 5 22.60 -47.29 15.05
C SER A 5 21.43 -46.96 14.11
N PHE A 6 20.45 -47.86 13.99
CA PHE A 6 19.24 -47.65 13.18
C PHE A 6 18.28 -46.67 13.85
N THR A 7 18.12 -46.79 15.17
CA THR A 7 17.28 -45.91 15.98
C THR A 7 17.77 -44.46 15.94
N SER A 8 19.07 -44.21 15.91
CA SER A 8 19.63 -42.85 15.82
C SER A 8 19.35 -42.15 14.48
N ARG A 9 19.32 -42.89 13.36
CA ARG A 9 18.98 -42.34 12.03
C ARG A 9 17.49 -42.04 11.91
N ALA A 10 16.65 -42.92 12.44
CA ALA A 10 15.20 -42.72 12.50
C ALA A 10 14.84 -41.55 13.44
N MET A 11 15.47 -41.48 14.61
CA MET A 11 15.31 -40.39 15.58
C MET A 11 15.73 -39.04 14.99
N ARG A 12 16.87 -39.00 14.29
CA ARG A 12 17.34 -37.77 13.63
C ARG A 12 16.37 -37.31 12.54
N ARG A 13 15.80 -38.24 11.75
CA ARG A 13 14.78 -37.92 10.74
C ARG A 13 13.52 -37.34 11.39
N PHE A 14 13.07 -37.94 12.49
CA PHE A 14 11.90 -37.46 13.23
C PHE A 14 12.13 -36.06 13.80
N TRP A 15 13.34 -35.78 14.29
CA TRP A 15 13.73 -34.47 14.80
C TRP A 15 13.70 -33.39 13.70
N TRP A 16 14.25 -33.67 12.51
CA TRP A 16 14.20 -32.73 11.38
C TRP A 16 12.77 -32.47 10.87
N VAL A 17 11.91 -33.49 10.87
CA VAL A 17 10.49 -33.33 10.51
C VAL A 17 9.78 -32.43 11.54
N GLY A 18 10.04 -32.63 12.83
CA GLY A 18 9.49 -31.78 13.89
C GLY A 18 9.93 -30.32 13.78
N VAL A 19 11.23 -30.08 13.52
CA VAL A 19 11.76 -28.73 13.29
C VAL A 19 11.12 -28.07 12.07
N GLY A 20 10.98 -28.80 10.96
CA GLY A 20 10.33 -28.30 9.75
C GLY A 20 8.85 -27.94 9.98
N LEU A 21 8.12 -28.76 10.73
CA LEU A 21 6.72 -28.52 11.06
C LEU A 21 6.55 -27.22 11.87
N VAL A 22 7.38 -27.03 12.91
CA VAL A 22 7.35 -25.82 13.74
C VAL A 22 7.66 -24.58 12.89
N LEU A 23 8.61 -24.68 11.98
CA LEU A 23 8.98 -23.56 11.10
C LEU A 23 7.83 -23.16 10.17
N VAL A 24 7.14 -24.14 9.58
CA VAL A 24 5.96 -23.90 8.73
C VAL A 24 4.82 -23.25 9.52
N LEU A 25 4.56 -23.70 10.73
CA LEU A 25 3.52 -23.13 11.59
C LEU A 25 3.84 -21.68 11.99
N MET A 26 5.12 -21.37 12.25
CA MET A 26 5.56 -20.00 12.54
C MET A 26 5.39 -19.08 11.34
N LEU A 27 5.70 -19.54 10.11
CA LEU A 27 5.49 -18.75 8.89
C LEU A 27 4.01 -18.57 8.57
N ALA A 28 3.18 -19.58 8.79
CA ALA A 28 1.72 -19.49 8.58
C ALA A 28 1.04 -18.57 9.61
N GLY A 29 1.64 -18.40 10.79
CA GLY A 29 1.14 -17.55 11.86
C GLY A 29 1.50 -16.07 11.77
N VAL A 30 2.33 -15.64 10.80
CA VAL A 30 2.59 -14.21 10.53
C VAL A 30 1.38 -13.61 9.81
N GLN A 31 0.26 -13.57 10.50
CA GLN A 31 -0.89 -12.78 10.12
C GLN A 31 -0.45 -11.32 10.18
N GLN A 32 -0.67 -10.56 9.10
CA GLN A 32 -0.36 -9.13 8.99
C GLN A 32 -1.25 -8.31 9.94
N VAL A 33 -1.04 -8.44 11.25
CA VAL A 33 -1.62 -7.59 12.30
C VAL A 33 -0.90 -6.25 12.21
N GLY A 34 -1.25 -5.46 11.20
CA GLY A 34 -0.57 -4.19 10.99
C GLY A 34 -0.76 -3.51 9.64
N LEU A 35 -1.36 -4.14 8.63
CA LEU A 35 -1.71 -3.43 7.40
C LEU A 35 -3.09 -2.77 7.49
N ARG A 36 -3.46 -2.29 8.68
CA ARG A 36 -4.47 -1.22 8.77
C ARG A 36 -3.81 0.04 8.21
N GLN A 37 -3.77 0.13 6.88
CA GLN A 37 -3.65 1.41 6.22
C GLN A 37 -4.77 2.25 6.82
N ALA A 38 -4.42 3.26 7.61
CA ALA A 38 -5.41 4.21 8.10
C ALA A 38 -6.22 4.63 6.88
N THR A 39 -7.51 4.27 6.87
CA THR A 39 -8.46 4.74 5.88
C THR A 39 -8.65 6.22 6.11
N ALA A 40 -7.67 7.01 5.68
CA ALA A 40 -7.75 8.43 5.52
C ALA A 40 -7.38 8.70 4.06
N ARG A 41 -8.22 8.27 3.12
CA ARG A 41 -7.89 8.36 1.68
C ARG A 41 -9.11 8.70 0.86
N VAL A 42 -9.72 9.87 1.12
CA VAL A 42 -10.21 10.63 -0.04
C VAL A 42 -8.93 11.00 -0.81
N PRO A 43 -8.77 10.60 -2.07
CA PRO A 43 -7.63 11.04 -2.87
C PRO A 43 -7.60 12.57 -2.85
N GLN A 44 -6.56 13.15 -2.25
CA GLN A 44 -6.42 14.59 -2.11
C GLN A 44 -5.16 15.04 -2.86
N LEU A 45 -5.35 16.00 -3.76
CA LEU A 45 -4.27 16.71 -4.44
C LEU A 45 -4.26 18.15 -3.94
N VAL A 46 -3.14 18.58 -3.36
CA VAL A 46 -2.94 19.97 -2.91
C VAL A 46 -1.96 20.64 -3.85
N LEU A 47 -2.42 21.69 -4.53
CA LEU A 47 -1.62 22.47 -5.48
C LEU A 47 -1.26 23.81 -4.84
N ALA A 48 0.04 24.09 -4.73
CA ALA A 48 0.51 25.40 -4.32
C ALA A 48 0.42 26.38 -5.50
N THR A 49 -0.16 27.55 -5.27
CA THR A 49 -0.20 28.66 -6.22
C THR A 49 0.49 29.87 -5.62
N PRO A 50 1.11 30.75 -6.42
CA PRO A 50 1.79 31.95 -5.89
C PRO A 50 0.87 32.91 -5.13
N SER A 51 -0.43 32.87 -5.41
CA SER A 51 -1.47 33.63 -4.74
C SER A 51 -2.83 32.95 -4.92
N GLY A 52 -3.81 33.29 -4.08
CA GLY A 52 -5.20 32.88 -4.28
C GLY A 52 -5.83 33.47 -5.56
N PRO A 53 -7.02 32.98 -5.96
CA PRO A 53 -7.75 33.54 -7.09
C PRO A 53 -8.15 34.99 -6.80
N SER A 54 -7.93 35.89 -7.76
CA SER A 54 -8.33 37.30 -7.65
C SER A 54 -9.84 37.50 -7.80
N THR A 55 -10.50 36.57 -8.50
CA THR A 55 -11.95 36.56 -8.72
C THR A 55 -12.42 35.12 -8.96
N PHE A 56 -13.69 34.86 -8.66
CA PHE A 56 -14.38 33.61 -9.03
C PHE A 56 -15.28 33.77 -10.26
N ASN A 57 -15.28 34.94 -10.90
CA ASN A 57 -15.95 35.15 -12.18
C ASN A 57 -14.98 34.82 -13.32
N TYR A 58 -15.25 33.71 -14.04
CA TYR A 58 -14.40 33.24 -15.14
C TYR A 58 -14.15 34.33 -16.21
N ALA A 59 -15.19 35.07 -16.60
CA ALA A 59 -15.11 36.08 -17.65
C ALA A 59 -14.28 37.31 -17.27
N LEU A 60 -14.14 37.58 -15.96
CA LEU A 60 -13.36 38.70 -15.44
C LEU A 60 -11.95 38.29 -15.01
N ASN A 61 -11.58 37.03 -15.21
CA ASN A 61 -10.29 36.53 -14.74
C ASN A 61 -9.15 36.91 -15.68
N THR A 62 -8.22 37.69 -15.17
CA THR A 62 -7.02 38.15 -15.90
C THR A 62 -5.74 37.48 -15.39
N THR A 63 -5.83 36.55 -14.43
CA THR A 63 -4.66 35.88 -13.85
C THR A 63 -4.32 34.58 -14.57
N LEU A 64 -3.02 34.26 -14.61
CA LEU A 64 -2.51 32.99 -15.10
C LEU A 64 -2.73 31.84 -14.10
N TYR A 65 -2.81 32.15 -12.81
CA TYR A 65 -3.08 31.18 -11.74
C TYR A 65 -4.57 31.18 -11.44
N SER A 66 -5.24 30.07 -11.72
CA SER A 66 -6.69 29.96 -11.59
C SER A 66 -7.14 28.56 -11.21
N VAL A 67 -8.26 28.49 -10.49
CA VAL A 67 -8.94 27.23 -10.12
C VAL A 67 -9.95 26.78 -11.18
N PHE A 68 -10.23 27.59 -12.20
CA PHE A 68 -11.35 27.35 -13.12
C PHE A 68 -11.25 26.07 -13.95
N GLY A 69 -10.04 25.60 -14.25
CA GLY A 69 -9.86 24.29 -14.90
C GLY A 69 -10.34 23.10 -14.04
N PHE A 70 -10.58 23.31 -12.75
CA PHE A 70 -11.10 22.30 -11.82
C PHE A 70 -12.58 22.50 -11.47
N ILE A 71 -13.12 23.71 -11.65
CA ILE A 71 -14.49 24.06 -11.21
C ILE A 71 -15.44 24.46 -12.34
N TYR A 72 -14.96 24.63 -13.57
CA TYR A 72 -15.78 24.85 -14.75
C TYR A 72 -15.35 23.90 -15.88
N GLU A 73 -16.31 23.45 -16.67
CA GLU A 73 -16.08 22.63 -17.87
C GLU A 73 -16.46 23.46 -19.11
N GLY A 74 -15.53 23.56 -20.07
CA GLY A 74 -15.78 24.20 -21.36
C GLY A 74 -16.43 23.25 -22.36
N LEU A 75 -16.89 23.79 -23.49
CA LEU A 75 -17.49 22.98 -24.57
C LEU A 75 -16.48 22.04 -25.25
N LEU A 76 -15.20 22.40 -25.24
CA LEU A 76 -14.11 21.61 -25.75
C LEU A 76 -13.19 21.22 -24.59
N ARG A 77 -12.69 19.99 -24.63
CA ARG A 77 -11.75 19.46 -23.65
C ARG A 77 -10.43 19.16 -24.33
N GLN A 78 -9.34 19.71 -23.78
CA GLN A 78 -8.00 19.40 -24.25
C GLN A 78 -7.45 18.22 -23.44
N ASN A 79 -7.18 17.12 -24.13
CA ASN A 79 -6.48 15.96 -23.58
C ASN A 79 -5.02 16.00 -24.07
N GLY A 80 -4.09 15.50 -23.24
CA GLY A 80 -2.67 15.37 -23.58
C GLY A 80 -2.33 14.03 -24.21
#